data_AF-A0A1I4SDJ8-F1
#
_entry.id   AF-A0A1I4SDJ8-F1
#
_cell.length_a   1.000
_cell.length_b   1.000
_cell.length_c   1.000
_cell.angle_alpha   90.00
_cell.angle_beta   90.00
_cell.angle_gamma   90.00
#
_symmetry.space_group_name_H-M   'P 1'
#
loop_
_entity.id
_entity.type
_entity.pdbx_description
1 polymer ?
#
loop_
_entity_poly.entity_id
_entity_poly.type
_entity_poly.pdbx_seq_one_letter_code
_entity_poly.pdbx_strand_id
1 'polypeptide(L)'
;MDHLDVAEPPQNAPADLSGLSDLEMRTLACRTELATLFRAIQGVAGLAATNLEAGGSVQELVALFSTLGQLDRQASDDAERYGALLSSAGSA
;
A
#
# COMPACT_ATOMS: atom_id res chain seq x y z
N MET A 1 5.87 32.03 -36.40
CA MET A 1 4.99 31.02 -35.78
C MET A 1 5.86 30.25 -34.82
N ASP A 2 6.03 30.81 -33.63
CA ASP A 2 6.80 30.23 -32.55
C ASP A 2 5.99 29.09 -31.94
N HIS A 3 6.40 27.86 -32.21
CA HIS A 3 5.89 26.70 -31.49
C HIS A 3 6.52 26.70 -30.10
N LEU A 4 5.72 27.13 -29.12
CA LEU A 4 5.99 26.94 -27.70
C LEU A 4 6.19 25.44 -27.44
N ASP A 5 7.44 25.10 -27.11
CA ASP A 5 7.83 23.84 -26.52
C ASP A 5 7.13 23.73 -25.16
N VAL A 6 6.03 22.99 -25.11
CA VAL A 6 5.42 22.58 -23.85
C VAL A 6 6.32 21.50 -23.30
N ALA A 7 7.32 21.93 -22.52
CA ALA A 7 8.08 21.04 -21.66
C ALA A 7 7.08 20.38 -20.69
N GLU A 8 6.70 19.14 -20.96
CA GLU A 8 6.02 18.30 -19.99
C GLU A 8 6.91 18.26 -18.73
N PRO A 9 6.37 18.59 -17.54
CA PRO A 9 7.16 18.48 -16.32
C PRO A 9 7.55 17.01 -16.14
N PRO A 10 8.80 16.73 -15.75
CA PRO A 10 9.28 15.36 -15.62
C PRO A 10 8.45 14.64 -14.54
N GLN A 11 7.62 13.69 -14.97
CA GLN A 11 6.72 12.89 -14.11
C GLN A 11 7.47 11.96 -13.12
N ASN A 12 8.80 12.09 -13.02
CA ASN A 12 9.70 11.26 -12.20
C ASN A 12 10.56 12.08 -11.23
N ALA A 13 10.25 13.36 -11.00
CA ALA A 13 10.91 14.09 -9.92
C ALA A 13 10.50 13.48 -8.57
N PRO A 14 11.45 13.16 -7.66
CA PRO A 14 11.09 12.76 -6.31
C PRO A 14 10.24 13.86 -5.68
N ALA A 15 9.16 13.46 -5.01
CA ALA A 15 8.32 14.39 -4.28
C ALA A 15 9.18 15.15 -3.26
N ASP A 16 9.11 16.48 -3.27
CA ASP A 16 9.76 17.29 -2.24
C ASP A 16 9.01 17.11 -0.91
N LEU A 17 9.67 16.43 0.03
CA LEU A 17 9.14 16.16 1.37
C LEU A 17 9.71 17.12 2.42
N SER A 18 10.53 18.11 2.02
CA SER A 18 11.27 18.99 2.94
C SER A 18 10.37 19.92 3.76
N GLY A 19 9.12 20.14 3.32
CA GLY A 19 8.14 20.96 4.02
C GLY A 19 7.25 20.21 5.02
N LEU A 20 7.39 18.89 5.14
CA LEU A 20 6.54 18.09 6.04
C LEU A 20 7.04 18.18 7.49
N SER A 21 6.11 18.35 8.43
CA SER A 21 6.37 18.13 9.84
C SER A 21 6.66 16.66 10.14
N ASP A 22 7.26 16.37 11.30
CA ASP A 22 7.51 15.00 11.75
C ASP A 22 6.23 14.15 11.80
N LEU A 23 5.10 14.76 12.19
CA LEU A 23 3.80 14.09 12.24
C LEU A 23 3.30 13.73 10.83
N GLU A 24 3.42 14.66 9.87
CA GLU A 24 3.04 14.43 8.49
C GLU A 24 3.93 13.36 7.84
N MET A 25 5.23 13.40 8.11
CA MET A 25 6.17 12.39 7.61
C MET A 25 5.86 11.00 8.17
N ARG A 26 5.55 10.89 9.47
CA ARG A 26 5.09 9.62 10.08
C ARG A 26 3.77 9.14 9.48
N THR A 27 2.81 10.05 9.28
CA THR A 27 1.52 9.71 8.67
C THR A 27 1.70 9.18 7.25
N LEU A 28 2.57 9.82 6.46
CA LEU A 28 2.90 9.39 5.11
C LEU A 28 3.53 8.00 5.11
N ALA A 29 4.52 7.74 5.99
CA ALA A 29 5.14 6.43 6.12
C ALA A 29 4.11 5.32 6.43
N CYS A 30 3.23 5.55 7.42
CA CYS A 30 2.17 4.60 7.77
C CYS A 30 1.25 4.31 6.57
N ARG A 31 0.87 5.35 5.81
CA ARG A 31 0.03 5.20 4.61
C ARG A 31 0.74 4.42 3.51
N THR A 32 2.02 4.66 3.29
CA THR A 32 2.82 3.94 2.28
C THR A 32 2.96 2.47 2.62
N GLU A 33 3.18 2.14 3.91
CA GLU A 33 3.23 0.76 4.39
C GLU A 33 1.87 0.05 4.19
N LEU A 34 0.76 0.67 4.61
CA LEU A 34 -0.60 0.14 4.36
C LEU A 34 -0.90 -0.02 2.86
N ALA A 35 -0.53 0.94 2.02
CA ALA A 35 -0.74 0.86 0.58
C ALA A 35 0.03 -0.32 -0.04
N THR A 36 1.24 -0.58 0.44
CA THR A 36 2.05 -1.73 0.02
C THR A 36 1.37 -3.04 0.40
N LEU A 37 0.85 -3.12 1.62
CA LEU A 37 0.14 -4.28 2.12
C LEU A 37 -1.16 -4.54 1.34
N PHE A 38 -1.96 -3.51 1.08
CA PHE A 38 -3.18 -3.64 0.28
C PHE A 38 -2.89 -4.08 -1.17
N ARG A 39 -1.78 -3.62 -1.75
CA ARG A 39 -1.34 -4.11 -3.07
C ARG A 39 -0.98 -5.60 -3.02
N ALA A 40 -0.35 -6.08 -1.94
CA ALA A 40 -0.08 -7.50 -1.77
C ALA A 40 -1.38 -8.32 -1.65
N ILE A 41 -2.36 -7.85 -0.85
CA ILE A 41 -3.69 -8.47 -0.72
C ILE A 41 -4.37 -8.57 -2.08
N GLN A 42 -4.39 -7.47 -2.84
CA GLN A 42 -4.96 -7.45 -4.19
C GLN A 42 -4.25 -8.43 -5.13
N GLY A 43 -2.92 -8.53 -5.05
CA GLY A 43 -2.14 -9.49 -5.83
C GLY A 43 -2.52 -10.94 -5.54
N VAL A 44 -2.61 -11.32 -4.26
CA VAL A 44 -2.97 -12.70 -3.87
C VAL A 44 -4.43 -13.00 -4.22
N ALA A 45 -5.35 -12.04 -4.03
CA ALA A 45 -6.74 -12.20 -4.43
C ALA A 45 -6.89 -12.39 -5.95
N GLY A 46 -6.11 -11.64 -6.75
CA GLY A 46 -6.04 -11.81 -8.19
C GLY A 46 -5.53 -13.20 -8.59
N LEU A 47 -4.46 -13.69 -7.94
CA LEU A 47 -3.95 -15.04 -8.17
C LEU A 47 -5.00 -16.12 -7.84
N ALA A 48 -5.75 -15.95 -6.75
CA ALA A 48 -6.82 -16.89 -6.40
C ALA A 48 -7.94 -16.90 -7.45
N ALA A 49 -8.34 -15.73 -7.96
CA ALA A 49 -9.32 -15.63 -9.04
C ALA A 49 -8.83 -16.32 -10.33
N THR A 50 -7.59 -16.06 -10.75
CA THR A 50 -6.99 -16.74 -11.92
C THR A 50 -6.88 -18.24 -11.72
N ASN A 51 -6.53 -18.71 -10.53
CA ASN A 51 -6.47 -20.15 -10.24
C ASN A 51 -7.86 -20.80 -10.36
N LEU A 52 -8.92 -20.15 -9.86
CA LEU A 52 -10.31 -20.61 -10.01
C LEU A 52 -10.73 -20.69 -11.49
N GLU A 53 -10.47 -19.63 -12.26
CA GLU A 53 -10.82 -19.56 -13.69
C GLU A 53 -10.10 -20.64 -14.52
N ALA A 54 -8.85 -20.95 -14.16
CA ALA A 54 -8.05 -21.98 -14.82
C ALA A 54 -8.40 -23.41 -14.39
N GLY A 55 -9.33 -23.61 -13.46
CA GLY A 55 -9.61 -24.93 -12.87
C GLY A 55 -8.43 -25.48 -12.07
N GLY A 56 -7.66 -24.59 -11.43
CA GLY A 56 -6.50 -24.92 -10.61
C GLY A 56 -6.85 -25.72 -9.36
N SER A 57 -5.82 -26.19 -8.66
CA SER A 57 -6.01 -27.14 -7.58
C SER A 57 -6.63 -26.48 -6.34
N VAL A 58 -7.51 -27.22 -5.65
CA VAL A 58 -8.04 -26.80 -4.34
C VAL A 58 -6.92 -26.56 -3.33
N GLN A 59 -5.82 -27.32 -3.42
CA GLN A 59 -4.66 -27.16 -2.53
C GLN A 59 -3.99 -25.79 -2.71
N GLU A 60 -3.81 -25.32 -3.94
CA GLU A 60 -3.29 -23.98 -4.24
C GLU A 60 -4.23 -22.90 -3.74
N LEU A 61 -5.55 -23.07 -3.93
CA LEU A 61 -6.54 -22.12 -3.40
C LEU A 61 -6.49 -22.01 -1.88
N VAL A 62 -6.37 -23.13 -1.17
CA VAL A 62 -6.22 -23.13 0.30
C VAL A 62 -4.96 -22.38 0.72
N ALA A 63 -3.84 -22.56 0.01
CA ALA A 63 -2.61 -21.82 0.28
C ALA A 63 -2.79 -20.31 0.05
N LEU A 64 -3.41 -19.90 -1.07
CA LEU A 64 -3.67 -18.50 -1.39
C LEU A 64 -4.61 -17.84 -0.36
N PHE A 65 -5.69 -18.51 0.04
CA PHE A 65 -6.60 -18.01 1.08
C PHE A 65 -5.93 -17.95 2.46
N SER A 66 -5.04 -18.88 2.78
CA SER A 66 -4.24 -18.81 4.01
C SER A 66 -3.34 -17.59 4.02
N THR A 67 -2.65 -17.31 2.90
CA THR A 67 -1.84 -16.11 2.73
C THR A 67 -2.69 -14.83 2.83
N LEU A 68 -3.89 -14.80 2.24
CA LEU A 68 -4.81 -13.68 2.40
C LEU A 68 -5.17 -13.44 3.87
N GLY A 69 -5.48 -14.50 4.62
CA GLY A 69 -5.76 -14.39 6.05
C GLY A 69 -4.57 -13.89 6.88
N GLN A 70 -3.34 -14.21 6.48
CA GLN A 70 -2.13 -13.67 7.11
C GLN A 70 -1.95 -12.17 6.82
N LEU A 71 -2.16 -11.76 5.57
CA LEU A 71 -2.06 -10.35 5.16
C LEU A 71 -3.16 -9.49 5.79
N ASP A 72 -4.37 -10.01 5.92
CA ASP A 72 -5.50 -9.34 6.59
C ASP A 72 -5.23 -9.11 8.09
N ARG A 73 -4.66 -10.12 8.77
CA ARG A 73 -4.20 -9.97 10.15
C ARG A 73 -3.12 -8.90 10.27
N GLN A 74 -2.11 -8.94 9.39
CA GLN A 74 -1.06 -7.92 9.36
C GLN A 74 -1.65 -6.52 9.17
N ALA A 75 -2.66 -6.37 8.32
CA ALA A 75 -3.30 -5.08 8.06
C ALA A 75 -4.04 -4.54 9.29
N SER A 76 -4.69 -5.44 10.04
CA SER A 76 -5.35 -5.11 11.29
C SER A 76 -4.35 -4.66 12.37
N ASP A 77 -3.27 -5.43 12.54
CA ASP A 77 -2.20 -5.14 13.51
C ASP A 77 -1.51 -3.81 13.19
N ASP A 78 -1.21 -3.56 11.91
CA ASP A 78 -0.59 -2.32 11.43
C ASP A 78 -1.54 -1.13 11.63
N ALA A 79 -2.84 -1.28 11.33
CA ALA A 79 -3.82 -0.22 11.56
C ALA A 79 -3.92 0.19 13.03
N GLU A 80 -3.93 -0.79 13.95
CA GLU A 80 -3.91 -0.51 15.40
C GLU A 80 -2.62 0.20 15.82
N ARG A 81 -1.47 -0.32 15.37
CA ARG A 81 -0.16 0.25 15.68
C ARG A 81 -0.03 1.68 15.17
N TYR A 82 -0.41 1.95 13.92
CA TYR A 82 -0.34 3.29 13.35
C TYR A 82 -1.31 4.26 14.03
N GLY A 83 -2.51 3.80 14.40
CA GLY A 83 -3.44 4.56 15.20
C GLY A 83 -2.81 5.03 16.51
N ALA A 84 -2.20 4.10 17.28
CA ALA A 84 -1.53 4.41 18.53
C ALA A 84 -0.33 5.37 18.34
N LEU A 85 0.51 5.14 17.32
CA LEU A 85 1.65 5.98 17.01
C LEU A 85 1.22 7.43 16.70
N LEU A 86 0.19 7.62 15.87
CA LEU A 86 -0.28 8.94 15.48
C LEU A 86 -1.01 9.66 16.61
N SER A 87 -1.76 8.94 17.45
CA SER A 87 -2.39 9.54 18.64
C SER A 87 -1.37 10.03 19.68
N SER A 88 -0.26 9.31 19.86
CA SER A 88 0.81 9.72 20.78
C SER A 88 1.58 10.95 20.29
N ALA A 89 1.67 11.14 18.96
CA ALA A 89 2.41 12.25 18.36
C ALA A 89 1.62 13.57 18.36
N GLY A 90 0.28 13.54 18.46
CA GLY A 90 -0.57 14.72 18.55
C GLY A 90 -0.82 15.24 19.97
N SER A 91 -0.30 14.56 21.00
CA SER A 91 -0.47 14.92 22.43
C SER A 91 0.77 15.56 23.05
N ALA A 92 1.79 15.88 22.25
CA ALA A 92 3.08 16.44 22.68
C ALA A 92 3.17 17.96 22.46
#